data_AF-A0A7J4IMY7-F1
#
_entry.id   AF-A0A7J4IMY7-F1
#
_cell.length_a   1.000
_cell.length_b   1.000
_cell.length_c   1.000
_cell.angle_alpha   90.00
_cell.angle_beta   90.00
_cell.angle_gamma   90.00
#
_symmetry.space_group_name_H-M   'P 1'
#
loop_
_entity.id
_entity.type
_entity.pdbx_description
1 polymer ?
#
loop_
_entity_poly.entity_id
_entity_poly.type
_entity_poly.pdbx_seq_one_letter_code
_entity_poly.pdbx_strand_id
1 'polypeptide(L)'
;MSSSSRPDGVDPGWDGAKFLAWLKKRGARQPVRRCRKHCSIAEFDPTAFVKSLDTSHIEIPTVNGEKWVVLNNRVWADQWMVYYDEEVPHHRHWHRI
;
A
#
# COMPACT_ATOMS: atom_id res chain seq x y z
N MET A 1 8.40 -13.77 -20.64
CA MET A 1 8.95 -13.44 -19.31
C MET A 1 9.06 -11.93 -19.26
N SER A 2 8.04 -11.24 -18.74
CA SER A 2 8.10 -9.77 -18.65
C SER A 2 9.09 -9.43 -17.55
N SER A 3 10.25 -8.89 -17.92
CA SER A 3 11.21 -8.33 -16.98
C SER A 3 10.48 -7.32 -16.10
N SER A 4 10.28 -7.63 -14.82
CA SER A 4 9.80 -6.67 -13.83
C SER A 4 10.91 -5.67 -13.58
N SER A 5 11.11 -4.74 -14.52
CA SER A 5 11.95 -3.57 -14.32
C SER A 5 11.49 -2.90 -13.03
N ARG A 6 12.45 -2.62 -12.13
CA ARG A 6 12.22 -1.92 -10.87
C ARG A 6 11.27 -0.74 -11.11
N PRO A 7 10.13 -0.64 -10.40
CA PRO A 7 9.21 0.46 -10.56
C PRO A 7 9.85 1.82 -10.31
N ASP A 8 9.31 2.85 -10.96
CA ASP A 8 9.71 4.24 -10.71
C ASP A 8 9.15 4.75 -9.36
N GLY A 9 9.86 5.69 -8.76
CA GLY A 9 9.47 6.34 -7.50
C GLY A 9 10.09 5.71 -6.25
N VAL A 10 9.62 6.14 -5.08
CA VAL A 10 10.16 5.70 -3.81
C VAL A 10 9.77 4.24 -3.56
N ASP A 11 10.77 3.43 -3.22
CA ASP A 11 10.61 2.03 -2.88
C ASP A 11 10.00 1.89 -1.47
N PRO A 12 8.80 1.31 -1.32
CA PRO A 12 8.17 1.13 -0.02
C PRO A 12 8.79 -0.03 0.79
N GLY A 13 9.69 -0.82 0.19
CA GLY A 13 10.15 -2.08 0.77
C GLY A 13 9.06 -3.16 0.80
N TRP A 14 9.43 -4.37 1.18
CA TRP A 14 8.52 -5.52 1.19
C TRP A 14 7.36 -5.36 2.19
N ASP A 15 7.64 -4.95 3.42
CA ASP A 15 6.59 -4.74 4.44
C ASP A 15 5.69 -3.55 4.07
N GLY A 16 6.25 -2.52 3.43
CA GLY A 16 5.46 -1.43 2.88
C GLY A 16 4.55 -1.92 1.75
N ALA A 17 5.04 -2.74 0.83
CA ALA A 17 4.23 -3.34 -0.23
C ALA A 17 3.09 -4.21 0.33
N LYS A 18 3.34 -5.00 1.37
CA LYS A 18 2.30 -5.74 2.11
C LYS A 18 1.25 -4.82 2.71
N PHE A 19 1.69 -3.76 3.37
CA PHE A 19 0.80 -2.77 3.97
C PHE A 19 -0.06 -2.08 2.90
N LEU A 20 0.54 -1.69 1.77
CA LEU A 20 -0.15 -1.11 0.62
C LEU A 20 -1.19 -2.08 0.04
N ALA A 21 -0.85 -3.36 -0.13
CA ALA A 21 -1.78 -4.39 -0.57
C ALA A 21 -2.97 -4.55 0.39
N TRP A 22 -2.69 -4.57 1.70
CA TRP A 22 -3.72 -4.62 2.74
C TRP A 22 -4.64 -3.39 2.72
N LEU A 23 -4.07 -2.20 2.52
CA LEU A 23 -4.78 -0.92 2.49
C LEU A 23 -5.64 -0.81 1.22
N LYS A 24 -5.09 -1.16 0.06
CA LYS A 24 -5.79 -1.18 -1.24
C LYS A 24 -7.01 -2.09 -1.19
N LYS A 25 -6.88 -3.31 -0.66
CA LYS A 25 -8.01 -4.26 -0.46
C LYS A 25 -9.16 -3.72 0.39
N ARG A 26 -8.92 -2.64 1.16
CA ARG A 26 -9.90 -2.02 2.07
C ARG A 26 -10.34 -0.63 1.62
N GLY A 27 -10.27 -0.38 0.32
CA GLY A 27 -10.73 0.86 -0.30
C GLY A 27 -9.68 1.96 -0.34
N ALA A 28 -8.38 1.61 -0.22
CA ALA A 28 -7.25 2.54 -0.31
C ALA A 28 -7.23 3.63 0.79
N ARG A 29 -8.02 3.47 1.86
CA ARG A 29 -8.01 4.34 3.04
C ARG A 29 -8.49 3.60 4.28
N GLN A 30 -7.87 3.85 5.43
CA GLN A 30 -8.29 3.30 6.73
C GLN A 30 -7.91 4.21 7.89
N PRO A 31 -8.62 4.18 9.04
CA PRO A 31 -8.20 4.90 10.23
C PRO A 31 -6.83 4.44 10.72
N VAL A 32 -5.98 5.37 11.18
CA VAL A 32 -4.62 5.07 11.70
C VAL A 32 -4.66 4.01 12.80
N ARG A 33 -5.67 4.04 13.68
CA ARG A 33 -5.85 3.03 14.73
C ARG A 33 -5.98 1.61 14.16
N ARG A 34 -6.66 1.45 13.02
CA ARG A 34 -6.83 0.15 12.37
C ARG A 34 -5.54 -0.30 11.67
N CYS A 35 -4.83 0.64 11.05
CA CYS A 35 -3.51 0.38 10.46
C CYS A 35 -2.53 -0.12 11.53
N ARG A 36 -2.45 0.57 12.67
CA ARG A 36 -1.59 0.15 13.80
C ARG A 36 -1.97 -1.21 14.35
N LYS A 37 -3.27 -1.50 14.50
CA LYS A 37 -3.74 -2.83 14.94
C LYS A 37 -3.37 -3.94 13.95
N HIS A 38 -3.38 -3.66 12.65
CA HIS A 38 -2.94 -4.65 11.66
C HIS A 38 -1.43 -4.89 11.74
N CYS A 39 -0.66 -3.83 11.91
CA CYS A 39 0.79 -3.86 11.95
C CYS A 39 1.35 -4.07 13.35
N SER A 40 0.55 -4.46 14.35
CA SER A 40 1.04 -4.60 15.73
C SER A 40 1.86 -5.88 15.96
N ILE A 41 1.82 -6.81 15.02
CA ILE A 41 2.48 -8.12 15.12
C ILE A 41 3.77 -8.18 14.27
N ALA A 42 3.80 -7.44 13.16
CA ALA A 42 5.02 -7.19 12.41
C ALA A 42 5.68 -5.94 13.01
N GLU A 43 6.99 -5.84 13.13
CA GLU A 43 7.69 -4.65 13.65
C GLU A 43 7.63 -3.45 12.66
N PHE A 44 6.43 -3.15 12.15
CA PHE A 44 6.16 -2.18 11.11
C PHE A 44 5.31 -1.04 11.67
N ASP A 45 5.85 0.19 11.68
CA ASP A 45 5.08 1.38 12.06
C ASP A 45 4.48 2.03 10.81
N PRO A 46 3.15 1.89 10.58
CA PRO A 46 2.50 2.50 9.42
C PRO A 46 2.54 4.04 9.47
N THR A 47 2.69 4.64 10.65
CA THR A 47 2.78 6.10 10.80
C THR A 47 4.14 6.61 10.32
N ALA A 48 5.21 5.96 10.76
CA ALA A 48 6.57 6.29 10.35
C ALA A 48 6.76 6.04 8.85
N PHE A 49 6.26 4.91 8.35
CA PHE A 49 6.28 4.56 6.93
C PHE A 49 5.64 5.64 6.05
N VAL A 50 4.43 6.11 6.40
CA VAL A 50 3.76 7.15 5.61
C VAL A 50 4.53 8.47 5.68
N LYS A 51 5.12 8.81 6.83
CA LYS A 51 5.94 10.03 6.97
C LYS A 51 7.26 9.99 6.21
N SER A 52 7.81 8.81 5.95
CA SER A 52 9.01 8.67 5.12
C SER A 52 8.74 8.79 3.63
N LEU A 53 7.46 8.78 3.23
CA LEU A 53 7.04 8.86 1.84
C LEU A 53 6.48 10.24 1.50
N ASP A 54 6.52 10.57 0.22
CA ASP A 54 5.90 11.78 -0.29
C ASP A 54 4.36 11.69 -0.23
N THR A 55 3.73 12.79 0.16
CA THR A 55 2.26 12.89 0.31
C THR A 55 1.48 12.65 -0.98
N SER A 56 2.12 12.82 -2.15
CA SER A 56 1.56 12.45 -3.46
C SER A 56 1.31 10.95 -3.60
N HIS A 57 2.05 10.11 -2.85
CA HIS A 57 1.85 8.67 -2.83
C HIS A 57 0.87 8.25 -1.74
N ILE A 58 1.12 8.65 -0.50
CA ILE A 58 0.35 8.24 0.67
C ILE A 58 0.43 9.30 1.75
N GLU A 59 -0.67 9.55 2.47
CA GLU A 59 -0.73 10.60 3.47
C GLU A 59 -1.54 10.21 4.72
N ILE A 60 -1.44 11.06 5.76
CA ILE A 60 -2.24 10.96 6.99
C ILE A 60 -3.08 12.22 7.19
N PRO A 61 -4.28 12.33 6.59
CA PRO A 61 -5.15 13.46 6.81
C PRO A 61 -5.97 13.28 8.10
N THR A 62 -6.42 14.40 8.66
CA THR A 62 -7.42 14.40 9.73
C THR A 62 -8.80 14.64 9.12
N VAL A 63 -9.71 13.69 9.30
CA VAL A 63 -11.09 13.74 8.79
C VAL A 63 -12.02 13.61 9.98
N ASN A 64 -12.86 14.62 10.22
CA ASN A 64 -13.81 14.66 11.34
C ASN A 64 -13.16 14.36 12.72
N GLY A 65 -11.95 14.88 12.94
CA GLY A 65 -11.20 14.68 14.19
C GLY A 65 -10.47 13.33 14.31
N GLU A 66 -10.61 12.43 13.32
CA GLU A 66 -9.90 11.15 13.28
C GLU A 66 -8.78 11.18 12.25
N LYS A 67 -7.62 10.56 12.56
CA LYS A 67 -6.52 10.41 11.59
C LYS A 67 -6.74 9.19 10.71
N TRP A 68 -6.63 9.39 9.41
CA TRP A 68 -6.74 8.34 8.40
C TRP A 68 -5.39 8.13 7.73
N VAL A 69 -5.16 6.95 7.16
CA VAL A 69 -4.12 6.72 6.15
C VAL A 69 -4.82 6.62 4.82
N VAL A 70 -4.39 7.42 3.84
CA VAL A 70 -5.00 7.49 2.51
C VAL A 70 -3.94 7.27 1.45
N LEU A 71 -4.17 6.28 0.59
CA LEU A 71 -3.32 6.00 -0.56
C LEU A 71 -3.80 6.85 -1.75
N ASN A 72 -2.99 7.84 -2.12
CA ASN A 72 -3.26 8.81 -3.17
C ASN A 72 -2.85 8.27 -4.54
N ASN A 73 -1.68 7.62 -4.63
CA ASN A 73 -1.17 7.05 -5.88
C ASN A 73 -1.33 5.52 -5.90
N ARG A 74 -2.45 5.05 -6.44
CA ARG A 74 -2.73 3.61 -6.57
C ARG A 74 -1.84 2.93 -7.61
N VAL A 75 -1.48 3.62 -8.69
CA VAL A 75 -0.63 3.06 -9.75
C VAL A 75 0.77 2.75 -9.20
N TRP A 76 1.35 3.70 -8.45
CA TRP A 76 2.62 3.49 -7.75
C TRP A 76 2.55 2.28 -6.81
N ALA A 77 1.50 2.19 -5.98
CA ALA A 77 1.34 1.04 -5.09
C ALA A 77 1.23 -0.28 -5.86
N ASP A 78 0.49 -0.31 -6.96
CA ASP A 78 0.28 -1.51 -7.78
C ASP A 78 1.60 -2.00 -8.39
N GLN A 79 2.39 -1.09 -8.95
CA GLN A 79 3.70 -1.43 -9.51
C GLN A 79 4.64 -2.04 -8.46
N TRP A 80 4.69 -1.45 -7.25
CA TRP A 80 5.50 -1.99 -6.16
C TRP A 80 4.95 -3.29 -5.59
N MET A 81 3.63 -3.45 -5.49
CA MET A 81 3.01 -4.70 -5.08
C MET A 81 3.29 -5.85 -6.07
N VAL A 82 3.26 -5.59 -7.39
CA VAL A 82 3.65 -6.56 -8.41
C VAL A 82 5.14 -6.91 -8.29
N TYR A 83 6.00 -5.90 -8.13
CA TYR A 83 7.43 -6.10 -7.99
C TYR A 83 7.78 -7.00 -6.79
N TYR A 84 7.05 -6.86 -5.68
CA TYR A 84 7.22 -7.65 -4.47
C TYR A 84 6.37 -8.93 -4.40
N ASP A 85 5.61 -9.27 -5.46
CA ASP A 85 4.67 -10.41 -5.51
C ASP A 85 3.59 -10.38 -4.39
N GLU A 86 3.23 -9.19 -3.93
CA GLU A 86 2.21 -8.95 -2.90
C GLU A 86 0.83 -8.57 -3.51
N GLU A 87 0.79 -8.34 -4.83
CA GLU A 87 -0.48 -8.19 -5.53
C GLU A 87 -1.18 -9.54 -5.67
N VAL A 88 -2.19 -9.78 -4.82
CA VAL A 88 -3.18 -10.84 -5.11
C VAL A 88 -3.93 -10.41 -6.38
N PRO A 89 -3.87 -11.17 -7.47
CA PRO A 89 -4.34 -10.71 -8.77
C PRO A 89 -5.82 -10.34 -8.70
N HIS A 90 -6.15 -9.06 -8.86
CA HIS A 90 -7.55 -8.63 -9.06
C HIS A 90 -8.05 -8.97 -10.48
N HIS A 91 -7.15 -9.45 -11.33
CA HIS A 91 -7.43 -10.05 -12.62
C HIS A 91 -6.88 -11.48 -12.67
N ARG A 92 -7.56 -12.43 -12.00
CA ARG A 92 -7.93 -13.63 -12.76
C ARG A 92 -8.85 -13.14 -13.87
N HIS A 93 -8.27 -12.62 -14.97
CA HIS A 93 -8.91 -12.80 -16.25
C HIS A 93 -9.10 -14.30 -16.31
N TRP A 94 -10.35 -14.76 -16.21
CA TRP A 94 -10.66 -16.14 -16.54
C TRP A 94 -10.11 -16.29 -17.95
N HIS A 95 -9.04 -17.07 -18.12
CA HIS A 95 -8.79 -17.69 -19.41
C HIS A 95 -10.02 -18.56 -19.65
N ARG A 96 -11.02 -17.94 -20.29
CA ARG A 96 -12.09 -18.67 -20.93
C ARG A 96 -11.47 -19.12 -22.24
N ILE A 97 -11.53 -20.44 -22.40
CA ILE A 97 -11.25 -21.26 -23.58
C ILE A 97 -9.76 -21.60 -23.76
#